data_AF-A0A318GVD5-F1
#
_entry.id   AF-A0A318GVD5-F1
#
_cell.length_a   1.000
_cell.length_b   1.000
_cell.length_c   1.000
_cell.angle_alpha   90.00
_cell.angle_beta   90.00
_cell.angle_gamma   90.00
#
_symmetry.space_group_name_H-M   'P 1'
#
loop_
_entity.id
_entity.type
_entity.pdbx_description
1 polymer ?
#
loop_
_entity_poly.entity_id
_entity_poly.type
_entity_poly.pdbx_seq_one_letter_code
_entity_poly.pdbx_strand_id
1 'polypeptide(L)'
;MSASGWLALLCAPAPWPLALAGALLLAWLGDRRWGEPPDAWHPVAWLGRVLGPVGRRLRRARPALALPGGALAWTVLAGLLMAAAAWLQARLLSLPALLALPLLAVLLKPLFAWRMLHDEVAAVGAALQQGLEPGRQRLARLVSRDVTVLDASQVRESAIETLAENLNDSFIAPLAWLLLLGLPGAVLYRFANTADAMWGYRGAWEWAGKWAARADDLLSWPTARVSALLLRPCWRPSAWGLLADQAALTPSPNGGWPMGAMALQLGVRLSKPGVYVLNAAGRPPESSDLQGALLLATLAAHAWLGLLLTALAGLGLAGLPGAADRLPGLLPWLADVAGPWLAQIPSPWMAPQAGPMGPGRGAS
;
A
#
# COMPACT_ATOMS: atom_id res chain seq x y z
N MET A 1 38.72 8.88 -2.51
CA MET A 1 38.19 8.94 -3.89
C MET A 1 38.33 10.37 -4.40
N SER A 2 38.94 10.59 -5.57
CA SER A 2 39.06 11.92 -6.19
C SER A 2 37.70 12.43 -6.69
N ALA A 3 37.56 13.75 -6.87
CA ALA A 3 36.36 14.36 -7.46
C ALA A 3 36.02 13.77 -8.85
N SER A 4 37.02 13.37 -9.63
CA SER A 4 36.85 12.67 -10.91
C SER A 4 36.20 11.28 -10.77
N GLY A 5 36.45 10.57 -9.67
CA GLY A 5 35.84 9.27 -9.41
C GLY A 5 34.34 9.38 -9.06
N TRP A 6 33.94 10.43 -8.34
CA TRP A 6 32.54 10.68 -8.04
C TRP A 6 31.74 11.07 -9.29
N LEU A 7 32.31 11.90 -10.17
CA LEU A 7 31.69 12.26 -11.44
C LEU A 7 31.53 11.05 -12.37
N ALA A 8 32.52 10.15 -12.43
CA ALA A 8 32.42 8.93 -13.22
C ALA A 8 31.29 8.00 -12.72
N LEU A 9 31.12 7.87 -11.40
CA LEU A 9 30.02 7.10 -10.78
C LEU A 9 28.64 7.70 -11.07
N LEU A 10 28.51 9.03 -11.09
CA LEU A 10 27.25 9.72 -11.41
C LEU A 10 26.87 9.65 -12.90
N CYS A 11 27.87 9.51 -13.76
CA CYS A 11 27.69 9.39 -15.21
C CYS A 11 27.41 7.96 -15.67
N ALA A 12 27.71 6.95 -14.86
CA ALA A 12 27.40 5.56 -15.15
C ALA A 12 25.93 5.22 -14.86
N PRO A 13 25.33 4.24 -15.57
CA PRO A 13 24.05 3.68 -15.18
C PRO A 13 24.20 2.98 -13.82
N ALA A 14 23.42 3.41 -12.84
CA ALA A 14 23.38 2.76 -11.54
C ALA A 14 22.64 1.40 -11.64
N PRO A 15 23.03 0.39 -10.84
CA PRO A 15 22.23 -0.84 -10.78
C PRO A 15 20.81 -0.47 -10.34
N TRP A 16 19.82 -1.11 -10.97
CA TRP A 16 18.42 -0.71 -10.88
C TRP A 16 17.90 -0.56 -9.43
N PRO A 17 18.30 -1.38 -8.43
CA PRO A 17 17.82 -1.20 -7.06
C PRO A 17 18.38 0.07 -6.41
N LEU A 18 19.66 0.43 -6.65
CA LEU A 18 20.25 1.66 -6.14
C LEU A 18 19.61 2.90 -6.78
N ALA A 19 19.33 2.83 -8.08
CA ALA A 19 18.64 3.90 -8.78
C ALA A 19 17.23 4.11 -8.21
N LEU A 20 16.48 3.03 -7.95
CA LEU A 20 15.17 3.11 -7.31
C LEU A 20 15.24 3.61 -5.86
N ALA A 21 16.26 3.24 -5.08
CA ALA A 21 16.46 3.77 -3.73
C ALA A 21 16.70 5.29 -3.76
N GLY A 22 17.57 5.76 -4.66
CA GLY A 22 17.83 7.19 -4.85
C GLY A 22 16.57 7.94 -5.32
N ALA A 23 15.85 7.38 -6.29
CA ALA A 23 14.60 7.96 -6.79
C ALA A 23 13.51 8.01 -5.71
N LEU A 24 13.37 6.96 -4.87
CA LEU A 24 12.45 6.92 -3.75
C LEU A 24 12.76 8.00 -2.71
N LEU A 25 14.04 8.17 -2.36
CA LEU A 25 14.46 9.23 -1.45
C LEU A 25 14.14 10.62 -2.02
N LEU A 26 14.42 10.87 -3.30
CA LEU A 26 14.07 12.12 -3.96
C LEU A 26 12.55 12.35 -4.02
N ALA A 27 11.77 11.31 -4.33
CA ALA A 27 10.31 11.39 -4.37
C ALA A 27 9.75 11.70 -2.97
N TRP A 28 10.28 11.08 -1.92
CA TRP A 28 9.90 11.36 -0.53
C TRP A 28 10.23 12.79 -0.09
N LEU A 29 11.42 13.28 -0.43
CA LEU A 29 11.80 14.67 -0.17
C LEU A 29 10.89 15.65 -0.93
N GLY A 30 10.56 15.32 -2.18
CA GLY A 30 9.60 16.06 -2.99
C GLY A 30 8.20 16.07 -2.37
N ASP A 31 7.71 14.92 -1.88
CA ASP A 31 6.43 14.81 -1.16
C ASP A 31 6.39 15.73 0.05
N ARG A 32 7.42 15.67 0.90
CA ARG A 32 7.53 16.54 2.06
C ARG A 32 7.58 18.03 1.70
N ARG A 33 8.18 18.40 0.57
CA ARG A 33 8.37 19.80 0.18
C ARG A 33 7.19 20.41 -0.58
N TRP A 34 6.57 19.65 -1.49
CA TRP A 34 5.59 20.15 -2.44
C TRP A 34 4.21 19.48 -2.36
N GLY A 35 4.07 18.31 -1.71
CA GLY A 35 2.81 17.59 -1.65
C GLY A 35 2.38 17.03 -3.01
N GLU A 36 1.07 17.01 -3.28
CA GLU A 36 0.53 16.56 -4.56
C GLU A 36 0.35 17.70 -5.57
N PRO A 37 0.57 17.45 -6.87
CA PRO A 37 0.20 18.40 -7.91
C PRO A 37 -1.33 18.52 -8.03
N PRO A 38 -1.85 19.63 -8.60
CA PRO A 38 -3.27 19.76 -8.90
C PRO A 38 -3.77 18.64 -9.84
N ASP A 39 -5.06 18.28 -9.75
CA ASP A 39 -5.68 17.20 -10.53
C ASP A 39 -5.43 17.27 -12.04
N ALA A 40 -5.31 18.48 -12.60
CA ALA A 40 -4.97 18.70 -14.01
C ALA A 40 -3.65 18.04 -14.42
N TRP A 41 -2.71 17.90 -13.48
CA TRP A 41 -1.35 17.39 -13.68
C TRP A 41 -1.10 16.08 -12.92
N HIS A 42 -2.14 15.45 -12.37
CA HIS A 42 -2.01 14.28 -11.51
C HIS A 42 -2.34 12.97 -12.27
N PRO A 43 -1.37 12.06 -12.52
CA PRO A 43 -1.59 10.84 -13.29
C PRO A 43 -2.71 9.94 -12.74
N VAL A 44 -2.88 9.89 -11.41
CA VAL A 44 -3.99 9.15 -10.77
C VAL A 44 -5.36 9.77 -11.10
N ALA A 45 -5.49 11.09 -11.13
CA ALA A 45 -6.73 11.75 -11.55
C ALA A 45 -7.05 11.44 -13.03
N TRP A 46 -6.01 11.36 -13.87
CA TRP A 46 -6.17 10.98 -15.27
C TRP A 46 -6.63 9.54 -15.43
N LEU A 47 -6.09 8.63 -14.62
CA LEU A 47 -6.54 7.25 -14.56
C LEU A 47 -8.03 7.17 -14.23
N GLY A 48 -8.51 7.99 -13.30
CA GLY A 48 -9.93 8.05 -12.98
C GLY A 48 -10.80 8.52 -14.16
N ARG A 49 -10.32 9.48 -14.95
CA ARG A 49 -11.00 9.93 -16.18
C ARG A 49 -11.10 8.83 -17.25
N VAL A 50 -10.13 7.91 -17.31
CA VAL A 50 -10.14 6.75 -18.21
C VAL A 50 -11.07 5.65 -17.70
N LEU A 51 -11.04 5.34 -16.41
CA LEU A 51 -11.84 4.27 -15.80
C LEU A 51 -13.34 4.59 -15.80
N GLY A 52 -13.72 5.86 -15.66
CA GLY A 52 -15.11 6.29 -15.63
C GLY A 52 -15.93 5.84 -16.85
N PRO A 53 -15.55 6.21 -18.09
CA PRO A 53 -16.23 5.79 -19.32
C PRO A 53 -16.27 4.28 -19.54
N VAL A 54 -15.15 3.60 -19.31
CA VAL A 54 -15.00 2.14 -19.55
C VAL A 54 -16.06 1.37 -18.77
N GLY A 55 -16.28 1.72 -17.52
CA GLY A 55 -17.21 0.98 -16.67
C GLY A 55 -18.70 1.36 -16.83
N ARG A 56 -19.05 2.51 -17.42
CA ARG A 56 -20.47 2.94 -17.58
C ARG A 56 -21.34 1.97 -18.37
N ARG A 57 -20.77 1.30 -19.38
CA ARG A 57 -21.49 0.31 -20.19
C ARG A 57 -21.61 -1.03 -19.47
N LEU A 58 -20.53 -1.48 -18.83
CA LEU A 58 -20.47 -2.74 -18.10
C LEU A 58 -21.40 -2.76 -16.88
N ARG A 59 -21.55 -1.61 -16.20
CA ARG A 59 -22.43 -1.44 -15.04
C ARG A 59 -23.91 -1.74 -15.30
N ARG A 60 -24.36 -1.65 -16.56
CA ARG A 60 -25.76 -1.93 -16.95
C ARG A 60 -25.93 -3.31 -17.56
N ALA A 61 -24.85 -4.05 -17.78
CA ALA A 61 -24.90 -5.38 -18.37
C ALA A 61 -25.43 -6.41 -17.36
N ARG A 62 -25.95 -7.53 -17.88
CA ARG A 62 -26.34 -8.67 -17.03
C ARG A 62 -25.10 -9.22 -16.31
N PRO A 63 -25.26 -9.78 -15.08
CA PRO A 63 -24.16 -10.31 -14.29
C PRO A 63 -23.16 -11.21 -15.06
N ALA A 64 -23.69 -12.11 -15.90
CA ALA A 64 -22.90 -13.04 -16.72
C ALA A 64 -21.96 -12.36 -17.74
N LEU A 65 -22.25 -11.13 -18.14
CA LEU A 65 -21.38 -10.33 -19.04
C LEU A 65 -20.59 -9.27 -18.27
N ALA A 66 -21.20 -8.69 -17.23
CA ALA A 66 -20.60 -7.63 -16.43
C ALA A 66 -19.33 -8.10 -15.71
N LEU A 67 -19.36 -9.28 -15.07
CA LEU A 67 -18.21 -9.82 -14.34
C LEU A 67 -17.00 -10.11 -15.24
N PRO A 68 -17.10 -10.96 -16.30
CA PRO A 68 -15.97 -11.22 -17.16
C PRO A 68 -15.54 -9.97 -17.95
N GLY A 69 -16.47 -9.10 -18.35
CA GLY A 69 -16.15 -7.85 -19.02
C GLY A 69 -15.36 -6.88 -18.12
N GLY A 70 -15.75 -6.76 -16.85
CA GLY A 70 -15.02 -5.99 -15.84
C GLY A 70 -13.63 -6.57 -15.55
N ALA A 71 -13.54 -7.89 -15.39
CA ALA A 71 -12.26 -8.57 -15.18
C ALA A 71 -11.31 -8.40 -16.36
N LEU A 72 -11.81 -8.55 -17.60
CA LEU A 72 -11.03 -8.33 -18.81
C LEU A 72 -10.55 -6.89 -18.92
N ALA A 73 -11.45 -5.91 -18.73
CA ALA A 73 -11.10 -4.49 -18.79
C ALA A 73 -10.04 -4.13 -17.75
N TRP A 74 -10.20 -4.60 -16.51
CA TRP A 74 -9.22 -4.39 -15.46
C TRP A 74 -7.86 -5.01 -15.81
N THR A 75 -7.84 -6.27 -16.25
CA THR A 75 -6.61 -7.03 -16.53
C THR A 75 -5.83 -6.43 -17.70
N VAL A 76 -6.53 -6.04 -18.77
CA VAL A 76 -5.92 -5.39 -19.93
C VAL A 76 -5.32 -4.04 -19.53
N LEU A 77 -6.05 -3.21 -18.79
CA LEU A 77 -5.55 -1.91 -18.34
C LEU A 77 -4.35 -2.05 -17.38
N ALA A 78 -4.43 -2.97 -16.41
CA ALA A 78 -3.33 -3.29 -15.51
C ALA A 78 -2.08 -3.73 -16.29
N GLY A 79 -2.24 -4.67 -17.22
CA GLY A 79 -1.13 -5.18 -18.04
C GLY A 79 -0.49 -4.08 -18.91
N LEU A 80 -1.30 -3.23 -19.54
CA LEU A 80 -0.81 -2.10 -20.34
C LEU A 80 -0.03 -1.09 -19.49
N LEU A 81 -0.55 -0.75 -18.31
CA LEU A 81 0.11 0.19 -17.40
C LEU A 81 1.41 -0.38 -16.83
N MET A 82 1.43 -1.66 -16.44
CA MET A 82 2.65 -2.34 -15.99
C MET A 82 3.69 -2.41 -17.11
N ALA A 83 3.30 -2.75 -18.34
CA ALA A 83 4.20 -2.80 -19.48
C ALA A 83 4.79 -1.41 -19.80
N ALA A 84 3.96 -0.37 -19.80
CA ALA A 84 4.40 1.01 -20.00
C ALA A 84 5.36 1.46 -18.89
N ALA A 85 5.06 1.16 -17.63
CA ALA A 85 5.92 1.45 -16.49
C ALA A 85 7.26 0.70 -16.56
N ALA A 86 7.24 -0.58 -16.97
CA ALA A 86 8.44 -1.40 -17.10
C ALA A 86 9.35 -0.89 -18.21
N TRP A 87 8.75 -0.57 -19.37
CA TRP A 87 9.44 0.04 -20.48
C TRP A 87 10.06 1.38 -20.08
N LEU A 88 9.28 2.27 -19.45
CA LEU A 88 9.77 3.59 -19.04
C LEU A 88 10.88 3.48 -17.99
N GLN A 89 10.73 2.60 -16.99
CA GLN A 89 11.79 2.31 -16.03
C GLN A 89 13.07 1.85 -16.74
N ALA A 90 12.98 0.88 -17.66
CA ALA A 90 14.15 0.38 -18.39
C ALA A 90 14.83 1.48 -19.22
N ARG A 91 14.05 2.34 -19.88
CA ARG A 91 14.57 3.48 -20.64
C ARG A 91 15.27 4.50 -19.73
N LEU A 92 14.68 4.84 -18.59
CA LEU A 92 15.29 5.79 -17.66
C LEU A 92 16.56 5.23 -17.01
N LEU A 93 16.60 3.94 -16.69
CA LEU A 93 17.79 3.29 -16.13
C LEU A 93 18.95 3.17 -17.12
N SER A 94 18.69 3.32 -18.43
CA SER A 94 19.74 3.43 -19.45
C SER A 94 20.39 4.81 -19.52
N LEU A 95 19.81 5.83 -18.86
CA LEU A 95 20.38 7.16 -18.77
C LEU A 95 21.44 7.24 -17.65
N PRO A 96 22.33 8.24 -17.69
CA PRO A 96 23.20 8.57 -16.55
C PRO A 96 22.38 8.75 -15.28
N ALA A 97 22.91 8.30 -14.13
CA ALA A 97 22.20 8.36 -12.86
C ALA A 97 21.70 9.77 -12.52
N LEU A 98 22.47 10.81 -12.85
CA LEU A 98 22.07 12.21 -12.65
C LEU A 98 20.73 12.58 -13.31
N LEU A 99 20.39 11.95 -14.44
CA LEU A 99 19.12 12.15 -15.15
C LEU A 99 18.08 11.11 -14.75
N ALA A 100 18.48 9.84 -14.59
CA ALA A 100 17.58 8.74 -14.29
C ALA A 100 16.84 8.94 -12.96
N LEU A 101 17.58 9.32 -11.90
CA LEU A 101 17.06 9.46 -10.54
C LEU A 101 15.93 10.50 -10.42
N PRO A 102 16.10 11.77 -10.84
CA PRO A 102 15.03 12.76 -10.73
C PRO A 102 13.82 12.40 -11.61
N LEU A 103 14.03 11.82 -12.80
CA LEU A 103 12.93 11.42 -13.68
C LEU A 103 12.12 10.26 -13.08
N LEU A 104 12.79 9.25 -12.53
CA LEU A 104 12.13 8.17 -11.80
C LEU A 104 11.41 8.68 -10.55
N ALA A 105 11.98 9.66 -9.84
CA ALA A 105 11.34 10.27 -8.68
C ALA A 105 10.04 10.99 -9.04
N VAL A 106 10.01 11.72 -10.16
CA VAL A 106 8.80 12.38 -10.69
C VAL A 106 7.72 11.35 -11.04
N LEU A 107 8.08 10.21 -11.62
CA LEU A 107 7.13 9.14 -11.93
C LEU A 107 6.61 8.43 -10.69
N LEU A 108 7.45 8.27 -9.67
CA LEU A 108 7.11 7.56 -8.44
C LEU A 108 6.25 8.41 -7.50
N LYS A 109 6.51 9.72 -7.41
CA LYS A 109 5.83 10.64 -6.50
C LYS A 109 4.30 10.54 -6.48
N PRO A 110 3.56 10.51 -7.62
CA PRO A 110 2.09 10.43 -7.58
C PRO A 110 1.55 9.05 -7.14
N LEU A 111 2.42 8.04 -7.03
CA LEU A 111 2.03 6.68 -6.65
C LEU A 111 1.87 6.50 -5.13
N PHE A 112 2.32 7.46 -4.33
CA PHE A 112 2.12 7.52 -2.88
C PHE A 112 1.83 8.95 -2.41
N ALA A 113 1.13 9.13 -1.29
CA ALA A 113 0.61 10.43 -0.84
C ALA A 113 0.68 10.62 0.69
N TRP A 114 1.87 10.46 1.28
CA TRP A 114 2.05 10.56 2.73
C TRP A 114 1.73 11.96 3.27
N ARG A 115 2.35 13.01 2.72
CA ARG A 115 2.13 14.38 3.20
C ARG A 115 0.66 14.78 3.12
N MET A 116 -0.01 14.49 2.00
CA MET A 116 -1.43 14.81 1.82
C MET A 116 -2.27 14.13 2.91
N LEU A 117 -2.09 12.82 3.13
CA LEU A 117 -2.81 12.08 4.16
C LEU A 117 -2.59 12.68 5.55
N HIS A 118 -1.33 12.95 5.90
CA HIS A 118 -0.97 13.52 7.19
C HIS A 118 -1.59 14.92 7.38
N ASP A 119 -1.43 15.81 6.40
CA ASP A 119 -1.87 17.21 6.48
C ASP A 119 -3.40 17.33 6.51
N GLU A 120 -4.12 16.47 5.77
CA GLU A 120 -5.59 16.43 5.79
C GLU A 120 -6.13 16.01 7.17
N VAL A 121 -5.56 14.96 7.78
CA VAL A 121 -5.96 14.49 9.11
C VAL A 121 -5.56 15.50 10.20
N ALA A 122 -4.35 16.06 10.13
CA ALA A 122 -3.90 17.11 11.06
C ALA A 122 -4.80 18.35 11.01
N ALA A 123 -5.26 18.72 9.80
CA ALA A 123 -6.16 19.84 9.62
C ALA A 123 -7.56 19.60 10.25
N VAL A 124 -8.05 18.36 10.33
CA VAL A 124 -9.27 18.05 11.11
C VAL A 124 -9.07 18.40 12.58
N GLY A 125 -7.93 18.00 13.15
CA GLY A 125 -7.57 18.32 14.54
C GLY A 125 -7.48 19.82 14.79
N ALA A 126 -6.83 20.56 13.88
CA ALA A 126 -6.72 22.02 13.96
C ALA A 126 -8.09 22.71 13.82
N ALA A 127 -8.95 22.24 12.91
CA ALA A 127 -10.30 22.77 12.74
C ALA A 127 -11.18 22.52 13.97
N LEU A 128 -11.06 21.35 14.62
CA LEU A 128 -11.76 21.04 15.87
C LEU A 128 -11.40 21.99 17.02
N GLN A 129 -10.20 22.59 17.02
CA GLN A 129 -9.84 23.61 18.02
C GLN A 129 -10.62 24.92 17.82
N GLN A 130 -11.12 25.18 16.61
CA GLN A 130 -11.95 26.34 16.29
C GLN A 130 -13.45 26.09 16.56
N GLY A 131 -13.82 24.83 16.84
CA GLY A 131 -15.19 24.40 17.11
C GLY A 131 -15.54 23.10 16.40
N LEU A 132 -16.68 22.51 16.79
CA LEU A 132 -17.16 21.26 16.21
C LEU A 132 -17.49 21.38 14.72
N GLU A 133 -18.16 22.46 14.32
CA GLU A 133 -18.64 22.63 12.95
C GLU A 133 -17.49 22.78 11.93
N PRO A 134 -16.44 23.60 12.15
CA PRO A 134 -15.25 23.58 11.32
C PRO A 134 -14.59 22.18 11.24
N GLY A 135 -14.54 21.45 12.36
CA GLY A 135 -14.02 20.08 12.40
C GLY A 135 -14.81 19.11 11.50
N ARG A 136 -16.14 19.15 11.57
CA ARG A 136 -17.03 18.36 10.69
C ARG A 136 -16.82 18.71 9.22
N GLN A 137 -16.79 19.99 8.88
CA GLN A 137 -16.58 20.45 7.50
C GLN A 137 -15.23 19.99 6.93
N ARG A 138 -14.18 19.96 7.76
CA ARG A 138 -12.89 19.43 7.34
C ARG A 138 -12.92 17.91 7.16
N LEU A 139 -13.55 17.18 8.10
CA LEU A 139 -13.70 15.73 8.01
C LEU A 139 -14.53 15.29 6.80
N ALA A 140 -15.56 16.06 6.41
CA ALA A 140 -16.40 15.78 5.24
C ALA A 140 -15.61 15.66 3.92
N ARG A 141 -14.38 16.19 3.87
CA ARG A 141 -13.49 16.06 2.71
C ARG A 141 -12.78 14.71 2.64
N LEU A 142 -12.75 13.98 3.76
CA LEU A 142 -12.03 12.72 3.92
C LEU A 142 -12.95 11.50 3.90
N VAL A 143 -14.17 11.65 4.39
CA VAL A 143 -15.12 10.54 4.55
C VAL A 143 -16.39 10.77 3.76
N SER A 144 -17.00 9.69 3.30
CA SER A 144 -18.28 9.71 2.56
C SER A 144 -19.52 9.64 3.46
N ARG A 145 -19.36 9.51 4.78
CA ARG A 145 -20.46 9.41 5.75
C ARG A 145 -20.99 10.79 6.13
N ASP A 146 -22.24 10.83 6.56
CA ASP A 146 -22.81 12.06 7.11
C ASP A 146 -22.08 12.46 8.39
N VAL A 147 -21.39 13.60 8.34
CA VAL A 147 -20.62 14.16 9.46
C VAL A 147 -21.45 15.09 10.34
N THR A 148 -22.65 15.50 9.90
CA THR A 148 -23.45 16.53 10.57
C THR A 148 -23.98 16.06 11.92
N VAL A 149 -24.13 14.74 12.08
CA VAL A 149 -24.58 14.09 13.32
C VAL A 149 -23.44 13.76 14.28
N LEU A 150 -22.17 13.91 13.87
CA LEU A 150 -21.03 13.43 14.65
C LEU A 150 -20.66 14.40 15.76
N ASP A 151 -20.47 13.93 16.99
CA ASP A 151 -19.86 14.73 18.05
C ASP A 151 -18.33 14.90 17.85
N ALA A 152 -17.68 15.68 18.72
CA ALA A 152 -16.24 15.94 18.60
C ALA A 152 -15.37 14.67 18.78
N SER A 153 -15.81 13.69 19.56
CA SER A 153 -15.11 12.42 19.73
C SER A 153 -15.22 11.58 18.46
N GLN A 154 -16.42 11.51 17.87
CA GLN A 154 -16.68 10.77 16.65
C GLN A 154 -15.98 11.37 15.42
N VAL A 155 -15.80 12.69 15.40
CA VAL A 155 -14.97 13.35 14.38
C VAL A 155 -13.50 12.90 14.48
N ARG A 156 -12.95 12.83 15.70
CA ARG A 156 -11.57 12.35 15.94
C ARG A 156 -11.44 10.88 15.62
N GLU A 157 -12.37 10.07 16.09
CA GLU A 157 -12.48 8.64 15.81
C GLU A 157 -12.35 8.37 14.31
N SER A 158 -13.14 9.09 13.51
CA SER A 158 -13.15 8.85 12.07
C SER A 158 -11.99 9.46 11.31
N ALA A 159 -11.35 10.50 11.84
CA ALA A 159 -10.06 10.96 11.35
C ALA A 159 -8.94 9.93 11.63
N ILE A 160 -8.94 9.29 12.81
CA ILE A 160 -7.99 8.23 13.18
C ILE A 160 -8.20 6.97 12.34
N GLU A 161 -9.45 6.55 12.14
CA GLU A 161 -9.81 5.45 11.22
C GLU A 161 -9.26 5.71 9.82
N THR A 162 -9.55 6.89 9.27
CA THR A 162 -9.10 7.31 7.94
C THR A 162 -7.58 7.30 7.83
N LEU A 163 -6.87 7.81 8.85
CA LEU A 163 -5.41 7.82 8.88
C LEU A 163 -4.83 6.41 8.85
N ALA A 164 -5.34 5.52 9.70
CA ALA A 164 -4.83 4.16 9.84
C ALA A 164 -5.09 3.33 8.56
N GLU A 165 -6.31 3.37 8.04
CA GLU A 165 -6.69 2.65 6.82
C GLU A 165 -5.88 3.16 5.61
N ASN A 166 -5.86 4.48 5.37
CA ASN A 166 -5.19 5.05 4.20
C ASN A 166 -3.66 5.04 4.32
N LEU A 167 -3.06 4.83 5.49
CA LEU A 167 -1.62 4.65 5.61
C LEU A 167 -1.15 3.42 4.80
N ASN A 168 -1.95 2.34 4.79
CA ASN A 168 -1.68 1.20 3.92
C ASN A 168 -1.75 1.62 2.45
N ASP A 169 -2.89 2.16 2.05
CA ASP A 169 -3.23 2.35 0.64
C ASP A 169 -2.43 3.46 -0.03
N SER A 170 -2.17 4.53 0.71
CA SER A 170 -1.51 5.72 0.17
C SER A 170 0.00 5.70 0.34
N PHE A 171 0.56 4.79 1.13
CA PHE A 171 2.00 4.79 1.40
C PHE A 171 2.64 3.41 1.50
N ILE A 172 2.18 2.56 2.41
CA ILE A 172 2.89 1.31 2.68
C ILE A 172 2.85 0.36 1.49
N ALA A 173 1.65 0.13 0.96
CA ALA A 173 1.41 -0.82 -0.10
C ALA A 173 2.03 -0.44 -1.45
N PRO A 174 1.87 0.79 -2.00
CA PRO A 174 2.51 1.15 -3.26
C PRO A 174 4.03 1.03 -3.19
N LEU A 175 4.64 1.32 -2.03
CA LEU A 175 6.07 1.17 -1.83
C LEU A 175 6.52 -0.28 -1.59
N ALA A 176 5.67 -1.13 -1.01
CA ALA A 176 5.92 -2.58 -0.95
C ALA A 176 6.00 -3.17 -2.36
N TRP A 177 5.05 -2.81 -3.22
CA TRP A 177 5.03 -3.27 -4.61
C TRP A 177 6.17 -2.65 -5.44
N LEU A 178 6.64 -1.44 -5.10
CA LEU A 178 7.89 -0.88 -5.64
C LEU A 178 9.09 -1.78 -5.33
N LEU A 179 9.23 -2.26 -4.10
CA LEU A 179 10.34 -3.14 -3.72
C LEU A 179 10.29 -4.47 -4.49
N LEU A 180 9.10 -5.05 -4.65
CA LEU A 180 8.93 -6.37 -5.26
C LEU A 180 9.10 -6.36 -6.79
N LEU A 181 8.53 -5.37 -7.47
CA LEU A 181 8.42 -5.35 -8.94
C LEU A 181 8.95 -4.07 -9.59
N GLY A 182 9.53 -3.15 -8.82
CA GLY A 182 9.93 -1.82 -9.29
C GLY A 182 8.74 -0.91 -9.57
N LEU A 183 8.95 0.11 -10.41
CA LEU A 183 7.92 1.05 -10.84
C LEU A 183 6.64 0.36 -11.38
N PRO A 184 6.71 -0.76 -12.14
CA PRO A 184 5.52 -1.52 -12.53
C PRO A 184 4.65 -1.96 -11.35
N GLY A 185 5.24 -2.39 -10.24
CA GLY A 185 4.50 -2.81 -9.06
C GLY A 185 3.79 -1.65 -8.38
N ALA A 186 4.49 -0.53 -8.18
CA ALA A 186 3.90 0.68 -7.61
C ALA A 186 2.71 1.19 -8.46
N VAL A 187 2.86 1.15 -9.80
CA VAL A 187 1.80 1.51 -10.74
C VAL A 187 0.63 0.53 -10.68
N LEU A 188 0.90 -0.78 -10.64
CA LEU A 188 -0.13 -1.81 -10.51
C LEU A 188 -0.98 -1.59 -9.25
N TYR A 189 -0.34 -1.38 -8.10
CA TYR A 189 -1.05 -1.15 -6.86
C TYR A 189 -1.91 0.11 -6.92
N ARG A 190 -1.32 1.23 -7.35
CA ARG A 190 -2.04 2.50 -7.47
C ARG A 190 -3.23 2.40 -8.43
N PHE A 191 -3.06 1.65 -9.52
CA PHE A 191 -4.14 1.32 -10.44
C PHE A 191 -5.24 0.51 -9.76
N ALA A 192 -4.90 -0.57 -9.06
CA ALA A 192 -5.86 -1.43 -8.37
C ALA A 192 -6.70 -0.65 -7.36
N ASN A 193 -6.04 0.14 -6.51
CA ASN A 193 -6.68 0.98 -5.50
C ASN A 193 -7.59 2.05 -6.12
N THR A 194 -7.16 2.70 -7.20
CA THR A 194 -8.01 3.67 -7.92
C THR A 194 -9.19 2.99 -8.60
N ALA A 195 -8.98 1.80 -9.18
CA ALA A 195 -10.03 1.03 -9.83
C ALA A 195 -11.09 0.55 -8.82
N ASP A 196 -10.68 0.13 -7.63
CA ASP A 196 -11.62 -0.20 -6.56
C ASP A 196 -12.38 1.04 -6.07
N ALA A 197 -11.71 2.17 -5.83
CA ALA A 197 -12.37 3.41 -5.44
C ALA A 197 -13.41 3.89 -6.47
N MET A 198 -13.30 3.49 -7.74
CA MET A 198 -14.26 3.86 -8.78
C MET A 198 -15.32 2.81 -9.09
N TRP A 199 -14.96 1.52 -9.03
CA TRP A 199 -15.81 0.41 -9.46
C TRP A 199 -16.26 -0.47 -8.31
N GLY A 200 -15.63 -0.43 -7.13
CA GLY A 200 -15.88 -1.32 -5.99
C GLY A 200 -17.19 -1.09 -5.24
N TYR A 201 -17.97 -0.07 -5.60
CA TYR A 201 -19.24 0.22 -4.94
C TYR A 201 -20.28 -0.87 -5.15
N ARG A 202 -21.01 -1.23 -4.09
CA ARG A 202 -22.14 -2.14 -4.20
C ARG A 202 -23.29 -1.54 -5.02
N GLY A 203 -24.21 -2.41 -5.44
CA GLY A 203 -25.38 -2.02 -6.24
C GLY A 203 -25.07 -2.07 -7.73
N ALA A 204 -24.99 -0.91 -8.39
CA ALA A 204 -24.83 -0.87 -9.84
C ALA A 204 -23.53 -1.55 -10.32
N TRP A 205 -22.46 -1.53 -9.53
CA TRP A 205 -21.18 -2.14 -9.89
C TRP A 205 -20.95 -3.54 -9.30
N GLU A 206 -21.96 -4.14 -8.65
CA GLU A 206 -21.85 -5.41 -7.92
C GLU A 206 -21.15 -6.53 -8.71
N TRP A 207 -21.33 -6.56 -10.04
CA TRP A 207 -20.69 -7.55 -10.90
C TRP A 207 -19.52 -6.99 -11.70
N ALA A 208 -19.67 -5.81 -12.32
CA ALA A 208 -18.65 -5.21 -13.17
C ALA A 208 -17.40 -4.78 -12.38
N GLY A 209 -17.55 -4.34 -11.14
CA GLY A 209 -16.45 -3.90 -10.28
C GLY A 209 -15.89 -4.98 -9.36
N LYS A 210 -16.53 -6.15 -9.28
CA LYS A 210 -16.16 -7.22 -8.33
C LYS A 210 -14.71 -7.67 -8.50
N TRP A 211 -14.21 -7.75 -9.74
CA TRP A 211 -12.81 -8.10 -9.97
C TRP A 211 -11.85 -7.03 -9.46
N ALA A 212 -12.16 -5.74 -9.67
CA ALA A 212 -11.34 -4.64 -9.18
C ALA A 212 -11.24 -4.65 -7.64
N ALA A 213 -12.36 -4.81 -6.95
CA ALA A 213 -12.40 -4.92 -5.49
C ALA A 213 -11.60 -6.12 -4.97
N ARG A 214 -11.73 -7.29 -5.62
CA ARG A 214 -10.97 -8.48 -5.24
C ARG A 214 -9.48 -8.36 -5.51
N ALA A 215 -9.10 -7.67 -6.59
CA ALA A 215 -7.70 -7.44 -6.92
C ALA A 215 -7.05 -6.48 -5.93
N ASP A 216 -7.73 -5.38 -5.56
CA ASP A 216 -7.26 -4.50 -4.49
C ASP A 216 -7.15 -5.27 -3.15
N ASP A 217 -8.19 -6.01 -2.78
CA ASP A 217 -8.18 -6.84 -1.57
C ASP A 217 -6.97 -7.78 -1.53
N LEU A 218 -6.66 -8.43 -2.64
CA LEU A 218 -5.53 -9.37 -2.74
C LEU A 218 -4.17 -8.65 -2.64
N LEU A 219 -4.02 -7.53 -3.35
CA LEU A 219 -2.76 -6.78 -3.38
C LEU A 219 -2.46 -6.08 -2.05
N SER A 220 -3.51 -5.68 -1.33
CA SER A 220 -3.45 -5.03 -0.01
C SER A 220 -3.33 -6.03 1.15
N TRP A 221 -3.59 -7.32 0.91
CA TRP A 221 -3.59 -8.35 1.96
C TRP A 221 -2.28 -8.44 2.76
N PRO A 222 -1.08 -8.58 2.14
CA PRO A 222 0.15 -8.64 2.90
C PRO A 222 0.51 -7.27 3.50
N THR A 223 0.23 -6.18 2.78
CA THR A 223 0.67 -4.83 3.16
C THR A 223 -0.15 -4.28 4.32
N ALA A 224 -1.42 -4.66 4.46
CA ALA A 224 -2.26 -4.27 5.59
C ALA A 224 -1.71 -4.85 6.91
N ARG A 225 -1.16 -6.06 6.88
CA ARG A 225 -0.50 -6.70 8.04
C ARG A 225 0.84 -6.04 8.35
N VAL A 226 1.61 -5.68 7.33
CA VAL A 226 2.82 -4.86 7.48
C VAL A 226 2.48 -3.50 8.10
N SER A 227 1.37 -2.89 7.70
CA SER A 227 0.89 -1.63 8.26
C SER A 227 0.56 -1.75 9.75
N ALA A 228 -0.14 -2.82 10.13
CA ALA A 228 -0.44 -3.10 11.53
C ALA A 228 0.82 -3.37 12.38
N LEU A 229 1.83 -4.03 11.80
CA LEU A 229 3.15 -4.22 12.43
C LEU A 229 3.87 -2.91 12.67
N LEU A 230 3.91 -2.04 11.67
CA LEU A 230 4.62 -0.76 11.76
C LEU A 230 3.93 0.20 12.74
N LEU A 231 2.61 0.18 12.84
CA LEU A 231 1.84 0.98 13.80
C LEU A 231 2.02 0.50 15.24
N ARG A 232 2.41 -0.76 15.45
CA ARG A 232 2.65 -1.33 16.78
C ARG A 232 3.79 -2.36 16.72
N PRO A 233 5.07 -1.95 16.65
CA PRO A 233 6.18 -2.89 16.39
C PRO A 233 6.38 -3.94 17.48
N CYS A 234 6.03 -3.64 18.73
CA CYS A 234 6.23 -4.52 19.89
C CYS A 234 4.99 -5.38 20.20
N TRP A 235 4.42 -6.08 19.21
CA TRP A 235 3.38 -7.07 19.48
C TRP A 235 3.98 -8.23 20.29
N ARG A 236 3.43 -8.50 21.48
CA ARG A 236 3.60 -9.83 22.09
C ARG A 236 2.99 -10.86 21.13
N PRO A 237 3.57 -12.05 20.93
CA PRO A 237 2.99 -13.09 20.07
C PRO A 237 1.51 -13.36 20.35
N SER A 238 1.11 -13.33 21.64
CA SER A 238 -0.29 -13.50 22.08
C SER A 238 -1.23 -12.36 21.68
N ALA A 239 -0.72 -11.17 21.36
CA ALA A 239 -1.52 -10.02 20.98
C ALA A 239 -1.91 -10.01 19.49
N TRP A 240 -1.34 -10.92 18.68
CA TRP A 240 -1.73 -11.12 17.28
C TRP A 240 -3.10 -11.75 17.12
N GLY A 241 -3.46 -12.71 17.99
CA GLY A 241 -4.80 -13.30 18.01
C GLY A 241 -5.85 -12.22 18.25
N LEU A 242 -5.63 -11.37 19.26
CA LEU A 242 -6.49 -10.22 19.53
C LEU A 242 -6.61 -9.28 18.32
N LEU A 243 -5.50 -8.94 17.66
CA LEU A 243 -5.54 -8.09 16.47
C LEU A 243 -6.31 -8.73 15.31
N ALA A 244 -6.10 -10.03 15.07
CA ALA A 244 -6.82 -10.76 14.04
C ALA A 244 -8.33 -10.77 14.31
N ASP A 245 -8.72 -10.98 15.57
CA ASP A 245 -10.12 -10.91 16.02
C ASP A 245 -10.70 -9.51 15.79
N GLN A 246 -9.94 -8.44 16.09
CA GLN A 246 -10.36 -7.07 15.80
C GLN A 246 -10.52 -6.83 14.29
N ALA A 247 -9.54 -7.26 13.49
CA ALA A 247 -9.56 -7.04 12.05
C ALA A 247 -10.76 -7.73 11.37
N ALA A 248 -11.13 -8.92 11.86
CA ALA A 248 -12.26 -9.71 11.37
C ALA A 248 -13.63 -9.05 11.60
N LEU A 249 -13.73 -8.05 12.49
CA LEU A 249 -14.96 -7.29 12.70
C LEU A 249 -15.29 -6.35 11.53
N THR A 250 -14.30 -5.99 10.71
CA THR A 250 -14.52 -5.08 9.58
C THR A 250 -14.95 -5.83 8.32
N PRO A 251 -15.77 -5.21 7.44
CA PRO A 251 -16.16 -5.85 6.17
C PRO A 251 -15.00 -6.06 5.20
N SER A 252 -13.97 -5.21 5.27
CA SER A 252 -12.76 -5.33 4.46
C SER A 252 -11.83 -6.37 5.08
N PRO A 253 -11.25 -7.31 4.31
CA PRO A 253 -10.25 -8.25 4.82
C PRO A 253 -8.94 -7.56 5.25
N ASN A 254 -8.78 -6.28 4.88
CA ASN A 254 -7.53 -5.53 5.01
C ASN A 254 -7.63 -4.36 5.99
N GLY A 255 -8.63 -3.49 5.82
CA GLY A 255 -8.73 -2.23 6.57
C GLY A 255 -8.73 -2.43 8.10
N GLY A 256 -9.32 -3.53 8.59
CA GLY A 256 -9.36 -3.84 10.01
C GLY A 256 -7.99 -4.05 10.68
N TRP A 257 -6.96 -4.42 9.92
CA TRP A 257 -5.61 -4.64 10.46
C TRP A 257 -4.95 -3.34 10.95
N PRO A 258 -4.71 -2.32 10.09
CA PRO A 258 -4.12 -1.07 10.57
C PRO A 258 -5.06 -0.31 11.52
N MET A 259 -6.37 -0.31 11.29
CA MET A 259 -7.33 0.35 12.20
C MET A 259 -7.33 -0.30 13.59
N GLY A 260 -7.39 -1.63 13.67
CA GLY A 260 -7.33 -2.37 14.92
C GLY A 260 -6.00 -2.18 15.66
N ALA A 261 -4.89 -2.15 14.93
CA ALA A 261 -3.58 -1.86 15.49
C ALA A 261 -3.51 -0.46 16.11
N MET A 262 -4.03 0.55 15.40
CA MET A 262 -4.10 1.92 15.89
C MET A 262 -4.98 2.04 17.14
N ALA A 263 -6.19 1.46 17.10
CA ALA A 263 -7.13 1.46 18.22
C ALA A 263 -6.52 0.82 19.48
N LEU A 264 -5.89 -0.34 19.33
CA LEU A 264 -5.24 -1.06 20.43
C LEU A 264 -3.98 -0.34 20.95
N GLN A 265 -3.21 0.31 20.09
CA GLN A 265 -2.01 1.06 20.47
C GLN A 265 -2.35 2.33 21.25
N LEU A 266 -3.42 3.02 20.87
CA LEU A 266 -3.89 4.24 21.55
C LEU A 266 -4.79 3.94 22.75
N GLY A 267 -5.33 2.72 22.87
CA GLY A 267 -6.30 2.36 23.89
C GLY A 267 -7.69 3.00 23.68
N VAL A 268 -8.01 3.37 22.44
CA VAL A 268 -9.28 4.01 22.06
C VAL A 268 -10.20 3.06 21.31
N ARG A 269 -11.50 3.34 21.37
CA ARG A 269 -12.51 2.66 20.56
C ARG A 269 -12.67 3.37 19.21
N LEU A 270 -12.68 2.59 18.13
CA LEU A 270 -12.97 3.06 16.76
C LEU A 270 -14.18 2.31 16.21
N SER A 271 -15.21 3.02 15.77
CA SER A 271 -16.50 2.47 15.44
C SER A 271 -17.14 3.15 14.24
N LYS A 272 -17.77 2.29 13.43
CA LYS A 272 -18.63 2.69 12.33
C LYS A 272 -20.05 2.19 12.64
N PRO A 273 -21.00 3.10 12.95
CA PRO A 273 -22.34 2.73 13.38
C PRO A 273 -23.01 1.72 12.45
N GLY A 274 -23.52 0.63 13.01
CA GLY A 274 -24.17 -0.46 12.27
C GLY A 274 -23.23 -1.35 11.45
N VAL A 275 -21.91 -1.16 11.54
CA VAL A 275 -20.93 -1.94 10.77
C VAL A 275 -19.94 -2.66 11.68
N TYR A 276 -19.17 -1.93 12.50
CA TYR A 276 -18.16 -2.53 13.37
C TYR A 276 -17.85 -1.65 14.60
N VAL A 277 -17.24 -2.27 15.61
CA VAL A 277 -16.65 -1.60 16.76
C VAL A 277 -15.30 -2.26 17.08
N LEU A 278 -14.21 -1.56 16.82
CA LEU A 278 -12.84 -1.98 17.13
C LEU A 278 -12.44 -1.49 18.52
N ASN A 279 -11.75 -2.36 19.26
CA ASN A 279 -11.34 -2.16 20.65
C ASN A 279 -12.51 -1.67 21.51
N ALA A 280 -13.60 -2.44 21.58
CA ALA A 280 -14.85 -2.02 22.23
C ALA A 280 -14.68 -1.58 23.70
N ALA A 281 -13.73 -2.20 24.42
CA ALA A 281 -13.37 -1.84 25.80
C ALA A 281 -12.55 -0.53 25.90
N GLY A 282 -12.07 0.01 24.79
CA GLY A 282 -11.35 1.28 24.72
C GLY A 282 -12.25 2.48 25.01
N ARG A 283 -11.59 3.58 25.42
CA ARG A 283 -12.26 4.86 25.68
C ARG A 283 -12.57 5.62 24.38
N PRO A 284 -13.53 6.56 24.36
CA PRO A 284 -13.71 7.47 23.23
C PRO A 284 -12.43 8.28 22.95
N PRO A 285 -12.10 8.57 21.68
CA PRO A 285 -10.91 9.36 21.34
C PRO A 285 -10.95 10.82 21.83
N GLU A 286 -9.84 11.25 22.40
CA GLU A 286 -9.59 12.62 22.84
C GLU A 286 -8.64 13.36 21.89
N SER A 287 -8.42 14.65 22.14
CA SER A 287 -7.55 15.47 21.28
C SER A 287 -6.09 14.99 21.24
N SER A 288 -5.58 14.44 22.34
CA SER A 288 -4.24 13.87 22.42
C SER A 288 -4.11 12.60 21.57
N ASP A 289 -5.18 11.82 21.41
CA ASP A 289 -5.16 10.57 20.65
C ASP A 289 -5.02 10.81 19.14
N LEU A 290 -5.62 11.88 18.62
CA LEU A 290 -5.43 12.26 17.21
C LEU A 290 -3.97 12.66 16.92
N GLN A 291 -3.34 13.40 17.85
CA GLN A 291 -1.92 13.74 17.76
C GLN A 291 -1.04 12.49 17.89
N GLY A 292 -1.38 11.58 18.82
CA GLY A 292 -0.73 10.29 18.97
C GLY A 292 -0.83 9.42 17.72
N ALA A 293 -1.99 9.39 17.07
CA ALA A 293 -2.21 8.66 15.83
C ALA A 293 -1.32 9.20 14.69
N LEU A 294 -1.24 10.53 14.54
CA LEU A 294 -0.35 11.19 13.57
C LEU A 294 1.13 10.87 13.84
N LEU A 295 1.55 10.88 15.11
CA LEU A 295 2.90 10.49 15.50
C LEU A 295 3.19 9.02 15.16
N LEU A 296 2.30 8.09 15.52
CA LEU A 296 2.45 6.67 15.22
C LEU A 296 2.51 6.41 13.72
N ALA A 297 1.62 7.01 12.94
CA ALA A 297 1.65 6.93 11.48
C ALA A 297 2.95 7.51 10.90
N THR A 298 3.45 8.60 11.47
CA THR A 298 4.73 9.21 11.07
C THR A 298 5.90 8.28 11.34
N LEU A 299 5.95 7.67 12.53
CA LEU A 299 6.99 6.70 12.89
C LEU A 299 6.93 5.47 11.98
N ALA A 300 5.73 4.94 11.74
CA ALA A 300 5.49 3.84 10.82
C ALA A 300 5.98 4.16 9.39
N ALA A 301 5.65 5.35 8.87
CA ALA A 301 6.09 5.80 7.56
C ALA A 301 7.62 5.92 7.44
N HIS A 302 8.28 6.51 8.44
CA HIS A 302 9.75 6.62 8.45
C HIS A 302 10.43 5.26 8.60
N ALA A 303 9.92 4.38 9.47
CA ALA A 303 10.43 3.03 9.64
C ALA A 303 10.31 2.24 8.33
N TRP A 304 9.15 2.33 7.67
CA TRP A 304 8.93 1.68 6.38
C TRP A 304 9.86 2.18 5.28
N LEU A 305 10.01 3.51 5.16
CA LEU A 305 10.95 4.11 4.22
C LEU A 305 12.39 3.64 4.49
N GLY A 306 12.83 3.63 5.75
CA GLY A 306 14.15 3.15 6.14
C GLY A 306 14.39 1.69 5.76
N LEU A 307 13.42 0.82 6.03
CA LEU A 307 13.47 -0.60 5.65
C LEU A 307 13.57 -0.78 4.13
N LEU A 308 12.76 -0.05 3.35
CA LEU A 308 12.75 -0.10 1.89
C LEU A 308 14.07 0.39 1.29
N LEU A 309 14.58 1.54 1.76
CA LEU A 309 15.86 2.08 1.29
C LEU A 309 17.00 1.11 1.61
N THR A 310 16.99 0.50 2.79
CA THR A 310 17.98 -0.51 3.18
C THR A 310 17.89 -1.76 2.33
N ALA A 311 16.69 -2.26 2.06
CA ALA A 311 16.47 -3.44 1.23
C ALA A 311 16.92 -3.20 -0.23
N LEU A 312 16.51 -2.08 -0.84
CA LEU A 312 16.92 -1.71 -2.19
C LEU A 312 18.43 -1.47 -2.28
N ALA A 313 19.03 -0.82 -1.28
CA ALA A 313 20.47 -0.65 -1.20
C ALA A 313 21.20 -1.99 -1.11
N GLY A 314 20.73 -2.90 -0.24
CA GLY A 314 21.28 -4.24 -0.08
C GLY A 314 21.22 -5.06 -1.37
N LEU A 315 20.07 -5.08 -2.05
CA LEU A 315 19.90 -5.74 -3.36
C LEU A 315 20.84 -5.15 -4.42
N GLY A 316 20.96 -3.82 -4.44
CA GLY A 316 21.82 -3.12 -5.37
C GLY A 316 23.30 -3.41 -5.16
N LEU A 317 23.76 -3.44 -3.91
CA LEU A 317 25.14 -3.76 -3.53
C LEU A 317 25.47 -5.23 -3.80
N ALA A 318 24.54 -6.15 -3.51
CA ALA A 318 24.73 -7.58 -3.79
C ALA A 318 24.83 -7.89 -5.29
N GLY A 319 24.21 -7.07 -6.14
CA GLY A 319 24.28 -7.20 -7.61
C GLY A 319 25.53 -6.61 -8.26
N LEU A 320 26.43 -5.96 -7.52
CA LEU A 320 27.66 -5.38 -8.08
C LEU A 320 28.71 -6.47 -8.39
N PRO A 321 29.52 -6.32 -9.46
CA PRO A 321 30.62 -7.23 -9.76
C PRO A 321 31.61 -7.32 -8.58
N GLY A 322 31.91 -8.54 -8.12
CA GLY A 322 32.79 -8.79 -6.98
C GLY A 322 32.16 -8.55 -5.61
N ALA A 323 30.83 -8.40 -5.50
CA ALA A 323 30.15 -8.29 -4.21
C ALA A 323 30.33 -9.53 -3.31
N ALA A 324 30.37 -10.72 -3.92
CA ALA A 324 30.67 -11.98 -3.23
C ALA A 324 32.07 -11.96 -2.58
N ASP A 325 33.05 -11.31 -3.21
CA ASP A 325 34.43 -11.23 -2.73
C ASP A 325 34.62 -10.16 -1.64
N ARG A 326 33.70 -9.18 -1.55
CA ARG A 326 33.77 -8.04 -0.61
C ARG A 326 32.85 -8.17 0.61
N LEU A 327 31.97 -9.15 0.64
CA LEU A 327 31.09 -9.47 1.77
C LEU A 327 31.42 -10.86 2.35
N PRO A 328 32.66 -11.11 2.84
CA PRO A 328 33.01 -12.39 3.45
C PRO A 328 32.29 -12.49 4.80
N GLY A 329 31.06 -13.02 4.80
CA GLY A 329 30.29 -13.31 6.01
C GLY A 329 28.80 -12.99 5.95
N LEU A 330 28.37 -12.05 5.11
CA LEU A 330 26.96 -11.60 5.11
C LEU A 330 26.03 -12.57 4.37
N LEU A 331 26.50 -13.15 3.26
CA LEU A 331 25.77 -14.19 2.51
C LEU A 331 25.68 -15.53 3.26
N PRO A 332 26.78 -16.07 3.84
CA PRO A 332 26.70 -17.27 4.70
C PRO A 332 25.81 -17.05 5.92
N TRP A 333 25.93 -15.89 6.60
CA TRP A 333 25.09 -15.57 7.76
C TRP A 333 23.60 -15.44 7.40
N LEU A 334 23.27 -14.78 6.29
CA LEU A 334 21.89 -14.71 5.81
C LEU A 334 21.35 -16.10 5.40
N ALA A 335 22.18 -16.95 4.80
CA ALA A 335 21.81 -18.32 4.46
C ALA A 335 21.59 -19.18 5.72
N ASP A 336 22.40 -19.00 6.78
CA ASP A 336 22.23 -19.70 8.06
C ASP A 336 20.99 -19.21 8.82
N VAL A 337 20.67 -17.91 8.75
CA VAL A 337 19.50 -17.32 9.42
C VAL A 337 18.21 -17.63 8.66
N ALA A 338 18.22 -17.53 7.32
CA ALA A 338 17.03 -17.74 6.50
C ALA A 338 16.80 -19.21 6.12
N GLY A 339 17.86 -20.04 6.10
CA GLY A 339 17.80 -21.45 5.71
C GLY A 339 16.78 -22.28 6.49
N PRO A 340 16.73 -22.19 7.84
CA PRO A 340 15.73 -22.89 8.64
C PRO A 340 14.29 -22.44 8.36
N TRP A 341 14.10 -21.18 7.96
CA TRP A 341 12.79 -20.60 7.65
C TRP A 341 12.33 -20.96 6.22
N LEU A 342 13.25 -20.89 5.24
CA LEU A 342 13.00 -21.28 3.84
C LEU A 342 12.72 -22.79 3.71
N ALA A 343 13.35 -23.62 4.53
CA ALA A 343 13.10 -25.07 4.58
C ALA A 343 11.69 -25.43 5.11
N GLN A 344 11.00 -24.49 5.77
CA GLN A 344 9.64 -24.65 6.29
C GLN A 344 8.56 -24.14 5.31
N ILE A 345 8.94 -23.53 4.18
CA ILE A 345 7.99 -23.08 3.17
C ILE A 345 7.62 -24.27 2.27
N PRO A 346 6.36 -24.73 2.26
CA PRO A 346 5.95 -25.82 1.39
C PRO A 346 6.07 -25.38 -0.08
N SER A 347 6.67 -26.25 -0.91
CA SER A 347 6.75 -26.07 -2.37
C SER A 347 5.36 -25.89 -2.98
N PRO A 348 5.06 -24.77 -3.68
CA PRO A 348 3.73 -24.53 -4.22
C PRO A 348 3.34 -25.37 -5.44
N TRP A 349 4.19 -26.28 -5.93
CA TRP A 349 4.01 -26.91 -7.24
C TRP A 349 4.27 -28.43 -7.30
N MET A 350 4.37 -29.13 -6.17
CA MET A 350 4.28 -30.59 -6.22
C MET A 350 2.81 -31.02 -6.38
N ALA A 351 2.41 -31.21 -7.63
CA ALA A 351 1.16 -31.88 -8.00
C ALA A 351 1.01 -33.21 -7.24
N PRO A 352 -0.22 -33.61 -6.84
CA PRO A 352 -0.43 -34.94 -6.29
C PRO A 352 -0.02 -35.96 -7.36
N GLN A 353 0.94 -36.84 -7.01
CA GLN A 353 1.25 -37.99 -7.83
C GLN A 353 -0.04 -38.81 -8.01
N ALA A 354 -0.49 -38.92 -9.25
CA ALA A 354 -1.55 -39.83 -9.61
C ALA A 354 -1.08 -41.26 -9.29
N GLY A 355 -1.66 -41.86 -8.26
CA GLY A 355 -1.47 -43.28 -7.97
C GLY A 355 -2.02 -44.11 -9.14
N PRO A 356 -1.40 -45.27 -9.47
CA PRO A 356 -1.84 -46.09 -10.58
C PRO A 356 -3.26 -46.60 -10.34
N MET A 357 -4.15 -46.36 -11.31
CA MET A 357 -5.47 -47.01 -11.36
C MET A 357 -5.27 -48.52 -11.54
N GLY A 358 -5.50 -49.28 -10.48
CA GLY A 358 -5.58 -50.73 -10.52
C GLY A 358 -6.86 -51.20 -11.23
N PRO A 359 -6.83 -52.33 -11.96
CA PRO A 359 -7.94 -52.78 -12.79
C PRO A 359 -9.06 -53.37 -11.93
N GLY A 360 -10.30 -53.08 -12.31
CA GLY A 360 -11.48 -53.71 -11.71
C GLY A 360 -11.56 -55.21 -11.99
N ARG A 361 -11.85 -55.97 -10.93
CA ARG A 361 -12.58 -57.27 -10.85
C ARG A 361 -13.14 -57.27 -9.41
N GLY A 362 -14.40 -57.57 -9.09
CA GLY A 362 -15.31 -58.57 -9.60
C GLY A 362 -15.61 -59.55 -8.45
N ALA A 363 -16.89 -59.65 -8.07
CA ALA A 363 -17.55 -60.74 -7.34
C ALA A 363 -17.03 -61.16 -5.95
N SER A 364 -17.82 -60.86 -4.90
CA SER A 364 -18.56 -61.83 -4.07
C SER A 364 -19.31 -61.10 -2.97
#